data_AF-A0A9E4MES0-F1
#
_entry.id   AF-A0A9E4MES0-F1
#
_cell.length_a   1.000
_cell.length_b   1.000
_cell.length_c   1.000
_cell.angle_alpha   90.00
_cell.angle_beta   90.00
_cell.angle_gamma   90.00
#
_symmetry.space_group_name_H-M   'P 1'
#
loop_
_entity.id
_entity.type
_entity.pdbx_description
1 polymer ?
#
loop_
_entity_poly.entity_id
_entity_poly.type
_entity_poly.pdbx_seq_one_letter_code
_entity_poly.pdbx_strand_id
1 'polypeptide(L)' 'DQGNTFELDPYTLLDAAVSWWVSNGIRLTLSAHNLLDEEYYWNGDTSRAESADPGAPRQVLLSASFSFR' A
#
# COMPACT_ATOMS: atom_id res chain seq x y z
N ASP A 1 -23.56 -22.32 7.26
CA ASP A 1 -23.69 -20.96 6.69
C ASP A 1 -23.35 -19.95 7.78
N GLN A 2 -22.13 -19.41 7.76
CA GLN A 2 -21.73 -18.38 8.73
C GLN A 2 -22.18 -17.03 8.16
N GLY A 3 -23.47 -16.71 8.31
CA GLY A 3 -24.11 -15.54 7.69
C GLY A 3 -23.19 -14.32 7.73
N ASN A 4 -22.99 -13.67 6.58
CA ASN A 4 -22.10 -12.51 6.40
C ASN A 4 -22.46 -11.35 7.36
N THR A 5 -22.10 -11.47 8.64
CA THR A 5 -22.39 -10.49 9.70
C THR A 5 -21.20 -9.59 10.00
N PHE A 6 -20.09 -9.78 9.29
CA PHE A 6 -18.87 -9.00 9.45
C PHE A 6 -18.62 -8.18 8.20
N GLU A 7 -18.43 -6.89 8.41
CA GLU A 7 -18.18 -5.90 7.38
C GLU A 7 -17.01 -5.02 7.84
N LEU A 8 -16.13 -4.69 6.90
CA LEU A 8 -15.07 -3.72 7.12
C LEU A 8 -15.51 -2.40 6.50
N ASP A 9 -15.24 -1.30 7.21
CA ASP A 9 -15.56 0.02 6.70
C ASP A 9 -14.86 0.26 5.34
N PRO A 10 -15.57 0.82 4.35
CA PRO A 10 -14.96 1.13 3.06
C PRO A 10 -13.92 2.24 3.25
N TYR A 11 -12.76 2.07 2.62
CA TYR A 11 -11.65 3.01 2.68
C TYR A 11 -11.16 3.36 1.27
N THR A 12 -10.39 4.45 1.15
CA THR A 12 -9.73 4.85 -0.09
C THR A 12 -8.25 5.07 0.17
N LEU A 13 -7.40 4.41 -0.61
CA LEU A 13 -5.96 4.61 -0.56
C LEU A 13 -5.51 5.44 -1.76
N LEU A 14 -4.65 6.43 -1.49
CA LEU A 14 -3.98 7.20 -2.52
C LEU A 14 -2.50 6.82 -2.56
N ASP A 15 -2.05 6.34 -3.71
CA ASP A 15 -0.64 6.08 -3.99
C ASP A 15 -0.11 7.10 -5.00
N ALA A 16 1.15 7.52 -4.83
CA ALA A 16 1.79 8.47 -5.72
C ALA A 16 3.25 8.09 -5.97
N ALA A 17 3.74 8.39 -7.18
CA ALA A 17 5.13 8.23 -7.52
C ALA A 17 5.61 9.32 -8.48
N VAL A 18 6.86 9.73 -8.31
CA VAL A 18 7.55 10.65 -9.22
C VAL A 18 8.88 10.04 -9.62
N SER A 19 9.21 10.11 -10.91
CA SER A 19 10.46 9.57 -11.44
C SER A 19 11.27 10.59 -12.21
N TRP A 20 12.59 10.50 -12.09
CA TRP A 20 13.53 11.46 -12.68
C TRP A 20 14.71 10.69 -13.26
N TRP A 21 15.08 11.03 -14.49
CA TRP A 21 16.32 10.57 -15.10
C TRP A 21 17.46 11.46 -14.62
N VAL A 22 18.38 10.90 -13.84
CA VAL A 22 19.56 11.63 -13.33
C VAL A 22 20.77 11.52 -14.25
N SER A 23 20.80 10.48 -15.10
CA SER A 23 21.80 10.28 -16.15
C SER A 23 21.25 9.30 -17.20
N ASN A 24 21.99 9.12 -18.30
CA ASN A 24 21.70 8.08 -19.29
C ASN A 24 21.79 6.70 -18.63
N GLY A 25 20.64 6.03 -18.50
CA GLY A 25 20.57 4.70 -17.90
C GLY A 25 20.37 4.67 -16.38
N ILE A 26 20.20 5.80 -15.70
CA ILE A 26 19.87 5.84 -14.26
C ILE A 26 18.56 6.61 -14.04
N ARG A 27 17.54 5.92 -13.52
CA ARG A 27 16.25 6.50 -13.13
C ARG A 27 16.06 6.38 -11.62
N LEU A 28 15.79 7.50 -10.96
CA LEU A 28 15.34 7.52 -9.57
C LEU A 28 13.81 7.60 -9.53
N THR A 29 13.19 6.92 -8.57
CA THR A 29 11.75 7.02 -8.31
C THR A 29 11.51 7.15 -6.82
N LEU A 30 10.83 8.23 -6.44
CA LEU A 30 10.26 8.39 -5.10
C LEU A 30 8.78 7.99 -5.17
N SER A 31 8.40 6.99 -4.39
CA SER A 31 7.01 6.54 -4.27
C SER A 31 6.53 6.64 -2.83
N ALA A 32 5.23 6.90 -2.70
CA ALA A 32 4.52 6.85 -1.44
C ALA A 32 3.28 5.94 -1.61
N HIS A 33 3.15 4.97 -0.71
CA HIS A 33 1.97 4.12 -0.59
C HIS A 33 1.17 4.53 0.62
N ASN A 34 -0.15 4.52 0.52
CA ASN A 34 -1.04 5.07 1.54
C ASN A 34 -0.61 6.51 1.91
N LEU A 35 -0.52 7.39 0.90
CA LEU A 35 0.05 8.73 1.01
C LEU A 35 -0.63 9.59 2.09
N LEU A 36 -1.94 9.39 2.28
CA LEU A 36 -2.75 10.10 3.26
C LEU A 36 -2.75 9.46 4.65
N ASP A 37 -2.04 8.33 4.83
CA ASP A 37 -1.91 7.61 6.10
C ASP A 37 -3.26 7.13 6.66
N GLU A 38 -4.10 6.58 5.78
CA GLU A 38 -5.40 6.01 6.15
C GLU A 38 -5.21 4.77 7.01
N GLU A 39 -5.92 4.70 8.14
CA GLU A 39 -6.02 3.48 8.95
C GLU A 39 -7.15 2.61 8.39
N TYR A 40 -6.84 1.38 8.00
CA TYR A 40 -7.81 0.47 7.40
C TYR A 40 -7.52 -0.98 7.78
N TYR A 41 -8.48 -1.85 7.49
CA TYR A 41 -8.33 -3.30 7.61
C TYR A 41 -8.54 -3.92 6.24
N TRP A 42 -7.69 -4.88 5.86
CA TRP A 42 -7.72 -5.49 4.52
C TRP A 42 -8.26 -6.92 4.53
N ASN A 43 -8.36 -7.52 5.72
CA ASN A 43 -8.88 -8.86 5.94
C ASN A 43 -9.52 -8.95 7.32
N GLY A 44 -10.46 -9.86 7.48
CA GLY A 44 -10.98 -10.24 8.79
C GLY A 44 -11.55 -11.66 8.78
N ASP A 45 -11.47 -12.32 9.92
CA ASP A 45 -11.91 -13.70 10.13
C ASP A 45 -12.90 -13.77 11.30
N THR A 46 -14.10 -14.27 11.00
CA THR A 46 -15.16 -14.52 11.98
C THR A 46 -15.18 -15.95 12.51
N SER A 47 -14.40 -16.85 11.92
CA SER A 47 -14.44 -18.28 12.21
C SER A 47 -13.69 -18.66 13.50
N ARG A 48 -12.73 -17.85 13.95
CA ARG A 48 -11.87 -18.12 15.11
C ARG A 48 -11.37 -16.86 15.83
N ALA A 49 -12.29 -16.13 16.47
CA ALA A 49 -12.05 -15.02 17.42
C ALA A 49 -12.11 -13.58 16.88
N GLU A 50 -12.90 -13.31 15.83
CA GLU A 50 -13.22 -11.95 15.36
C GLU A 50 -11.97 -11.07 15.25
N SER A 51 -11.02 -11.48 14.42
CA SER A 51 -9.79 -10.73 14.17
C SER A 51 -9.88 -9.97 12.86
N ALA A 52 -9.32 -8.76 12.83
CA ALA A 52 -9.12 -7.98 11.62
C ALA A 52 -7.63 -7.65 11.46
N ASP A 53 -7.10 -7.85 10.26
CA ASP A 53 -5.70 -7.57 9.96
C ASP A 53 -5.57 -6.10 9.52
N PRO A 54 -4.80 -5.27 10.26
CA PRO A 54 -4.60 -3.90 9.87
C PRO A 54 -3.83 -3.82 8.55
N GLY A 55 -4.23 -2.87 7.72
CA GLY A 55 -3.53 -2.47 6.52
C GLY A 55 -2.15 -1.88 6.84
N ALA A 56 -1.27 -1.87 5.84
CA ALA A 56 0.04 -1.26 6.04
C ALA A 56 -0.08 0.28 6.21
N PRO A 57 0.63 0.87 7.19
CA PRO A 57 0.67 2.33 7.34
C PRO A 57 1.40 2.97 6.16
N ARG A 58 1.42 4.31 6.09
CA ARG A 58 2.14 5.03 5.03
C ARG A 58 3.59 4.55 4.87
N GLN A 59 3.98 4.31 3.62
CA GLN A 59 5.35 3.94 3.26
C GLN A 59 5.91 4.93 2.25
N VAL A 60 7.17 5.32 2.43
CA VAL A 60 7.92 6.15 1.48
C VAL A 60 9.14 5.39 1.03
N LEU A 61 9.29 5.21 -0.28
CA LEU A 61 10.36 4.43 -0.89
C LEU A 61 11.09 5.26 -1.94
N LEU A 62 12.42 5.31 -1.83
CA LEU A 62 13.30 5.80 -2.89
C LEU A 62 13.96 4.60 -3.56
N SER A 63 13.75 4.46 -4.87
CA SER A 63 14.36 3.39 -5.68
C SER A 63 15.23 3.97 -6.80
N ALA A 64 16.27 3.22 -7.17
CA ALA A 64 17.14 3.53 -8.29
C ALA A 64 17.15 2.35 -9.27
N SER A 65 16.91 2.62 -10.56
CA SER A 65 16.97 1.63 -11.63
C SER A 65 18.12 1.95 -12.56
N PHE A 66 18.92 0.92 -12.88
CA PHE A 66 20.09 1.02 -13.74
C PHE A 66 19.87 0.20 -15.02
N SER A 67 20.16 0.79 -16.17
CA SER A 67 20.13 0.14 -17.48
C SER A 67 21.50 0.22 -18.13
N PHE A 68 22.18 -0.91 -18.19
CA PHE A 68 23.47 -1.05 -18.89
C PHE A 68 23.18 -1.59 -20.29
N ARG A 69 23.44 -0.77 -21.31
CA ARG A 69 23.47 -1.21 -22.71
C ARG A 69 24.92 -1.38 -23.14
#